data_AF-A0A482VRY4-F1
#
_entry.id   AF-A0A482VRY4-F1
#
_cell.length_a   1.000
_cell.length_b   1.000
_cell.length_c   1.000
_cell.angle_alpha   90.00
_cell.angle_beta   90.00
_cell.angle_gamma   90.00
#
_symmetry.space_group_name_H-M   'P 1'
#
loop_
_entity.id
_entity.type
_entity.pdbx_description
1 polymer ?
#
loop_
_entity_poly.entity_id
_entity_poly.type
_entity_poly.pdbx_seq_one_letter_code
_entity_poly.pdbx_strand_id
1 'polypeptide(L)' 'CPPAADGMERFACPTPDRQGRYHCIDDHVLCDGFIDCPSGEDEDRQACMFYKTVRSQ' A
#
# COMPACT_ATOMS: atom_id res chain seq x y z
N CYS A 1 3.58 1.83 -8.74
CA CYS A 1 3.40 0.46 -9.27
C CYS A 1 2.59 0.54 -10.55
N PRO A 2 2.80 -0.34 -11.53
CA PRO A 2 1.88 -0.40 -12.66
C PRO A 2 0.45 -0.68 -12.12
N PRO A 3 -0.58 -0.03 -12.68
CA PRO A 3 -1.96 -0.31 -12.30
C PRO A 3 -2.29 -1.79 -12.56
N ALA A 4 -3.20 -2.35 -11.75
CA ALA A 4 -3.63 -3.72 -11.91
C ALA A 4 -4.40 -3.89 -13.24
N ALA A 5 -4.42 -5.11 -13.78
CA ALA A 5 -5.01 -5.38 -15.10
C ALA A 5 -6.54 -5.15 -15.13
N ASP A 6 -7.18 -5.07 -13.98
CA ASP A 6 -8.59 -4.75 -13.77
C ASP A 6 -8.85 -3.24 -13.61
N GLY A 7 -7.82 -2.41 -13.73
CA GLY A 7 -7.90 -0.97 -13.52
C GLY A 7 -7.84 -0.55 -12.05
N MET A 8 -7.60 -1.48 -11.12
CA MET A 8 -7.44 -1.17 -9.70
C MET A 8 -6.07 -0.53 -9.44
N GLU A 9 -6.10 0.54 -8.65
CA GLU A 9 -4.94 1.39 -8.36
C GLU A 9 -4.04 0.74 -7.32
N ARG A 10 -2.87 0.26 -7.74
CA ARG A 10 -1.89 -0.40 -6.86
C ARG A 10 -1.09 0.63 -6.07
N PHE A 11 -0.97 0.41 -4.78
CA PHE A 11 -0.14 1.21 -3.89
C PHE A 11 1.30 0.66 -3.84
N ALA A 12 2.29 1.55 -3.85
CA ALA A 12 3.68 1.17 -3.60
C ALA A 12 4.01 1.47 -2.14
N CYS A 13 4.44 0.46 -1.39
CA CYS A 13 4.93 0.65 -0.04
C CYS A 13 6.02 1.72 -0.01
N PRO A 14 5.94 2.72 0.90
CA PRO A 14 6.85 3.86 0.89
C PRO A 14 8.27 3.45 1.32
N THR A 15 8.38 2.40 2.13
CA THR A 15 9.66 1.78 2.48
C THR A 15 9.96 0.61 1.53
N PRO A 16 11.13 0.58 0.88
CA PRO A 16 11.56 -0.57 0.09
C PRO A 16 11.93 -1.76 0.98
N ASP A 17 11.91 -2.96 0.40
CA ASP A 17 12.33 -4.18 1.10
C ASP A 17 13.86 -4.19 1.39
N ARG A 18 14.36 -5.23 2.07
CA ARG A 18 15.78 -5.37 2.41
C ARG A 18 16.72 -5.41 1.20
N GLN A 19 16.20 -5.72 0.01
CA GLN A 19 16.92 -5.67 -1.28
C GLN A 19 16.72 -4.35 -2.04
N GLY A 20 16.01 -3.38 -1.47
CA GLY A 20 15.80 -2.07 -2.08
C GLY A 20 14.69 -2.04 -3.14
N ARG A 21 13.79 -3.02 -3.19
CA ARG A 21 12.67 -3.03 -4.15
C ARG A 21 11.40 -2.53 -3.47
N TYR A 22 10.62 -1.77 -4.23
CA TYR A 22 9.32 -1.29 -3.78
C TYR A 22 8.30 -2.43 -3.88
N HIS A 23 7.61 -2.71 -2.78
CA HIS A 23 6.52 -3.68 -2.75
C HIS A 23 5.22 -3.01 -3.21
N CYS A 24 4.44 -3.72 -4.01
CA CYS A 24 3.20 -3.23 -4.58
C CYS A 24 2.03 -4.00 -4.00
N ILE A 25 1.10 -3.31 -3.36
CA ILE A 25 -0.09 -3.88 -2.74
C ILE A 25 -1.34 -3.26 -3.35
N ASP A 26 -2.47 -3.94 -3.28
CA ASP A 26 -3.75 -3.42 -3.76
C ASP A 26 -4.43 -2.59 -2.65
N ASP A 27 -5.41 -1.73 -2.97
CA ASP A 27 -6.04 -0.86 -1.97
C ASP A 27 -6.86 -1.62 -0.92
N HIS A 28 -7.36 -2.81 -1.29
CA HIS A 28 -8.18 -3.63 -0.41
C HIS A 28 -7.40 -4.19 0.78
N VAL A 29 -6.08 -4.34 0.65
CA VAL A 29 -5.20 -4.78 1.73
C VAL A 29 -4.65 -3.62 2.58
N LEU A 30 -4.99 -2.36 2.27
CA LEU A 30 -4.68 -1.26 3.18
C LEU A 30 -5.61 -1.29 4.40
N CYS A 31 -5.05 -1.16 5.59
CA CYS A 31 -5.77 -1.20 6.87
C CYS A 31 -6.64 -2.47 7.03
N ASP A 32 -6.22 -3.63 6.54
CA ASP A 32 -6.98 -4.88 6.57
C ASP A 32 -6.67 -5.75 7.80
N GLY A 33 -5.68 -5.36 8.61
CA GLY A 33 -5.19 -6.07 9.79
C GLY A 33 -3.97 -6.96 9.53
N PHE A 34 -3.46 -7.01 8.31
CA PHE A 34 -2.27 -7.76 7.91
C PHE A 34 -1.16 -6.85 7.42
N ILE A 35 0.08 -7.13 7.83
CA ILE A 35 1.25 -6.38 7.37
C ILE A 35 1.71 -6.98 6.02
N ASP A 36 1.36 -6.30 4.94
CA ASP A 36 1.83 -6.56 3.58
C ASP A 36 3.02 -5.68 3.19
N CYS A 37 3.13 -4.45 3.73
CA CYS A 37 4.33 -3.65 3.53
C CYS A 37 5.50 -4.11 4.43
N PRO A 38 6.76 -4.02 3.96
CA PRO A 38 7.92 -4.49 4.72
C PRO A 38 8.14 -3.77 6.07
N SER A 39 7.58 -2.56 6.22
CA SER A 39 7.62 -1.77 7.45
C SER A 39 6.25 -1.66 8.16
N GLY A 40 5.19 -2.28 7.65
CA GLY A 40 3.84 -2.17 8.23
C GLY A 40 3.13 -0.84 8.01
N GLU A 41 3.58 -0.04 7.03
CA GLU A 41 3.03 1.28 6.69
C GLU A 41 1.59 1.20 6.17
N ASP A 42 1.23 0.07 5.59
CA ASP A 42 -0.11 -0.29 5.15
C ASP A 42 -1.10 -0.52 6.29
N GLU A 43 -0.61 -0.80 7.50
CA GLU A 43 -1.39 -0.98 8.72
C GLU A 43 -1.16 0.12 9.76
N ASP A 44 -0.23 1.03 9.49
CA ASP A 44 -0.06 2.22 10.31
C ASP A 44 -1.30 3.11 10.17
N ARG A 45 -1.92 3.45 11.30
CA ARG A 45 -3.19 4.19 11.31
C ARG A 45 -3.09 5.55 10.65
N GLN A 46 -1.94 6.22 10.68
CA GLN A 46 -1.77 7.52 10.04
C GLN A 46 -1.52 7.34 8.55
N ALA A 47 -0.61 6.45 8.17
CA ALA A 47 -0.25 6.21 6.79
C ALA A 47 -1.39 5.56 5.99
N CYS A 48 -1.94 4.45 6.46
CA CYS A 48 -2.98 3.70 5.75
C CYS A 48 -4.26 4.53 5.56
N MET A 49 -4.69 5.29 6.58
CA MET A 49 -5.87 6.16 6.49
C MET A 49 -5.63 7.37 5.59
N PHE A 50 -4.41 7.92 5.58
CA PHE A 50 -4.03 8.96 4.63
C PHE A 50 -4.15 8.42 3.20
N TYR A 51 -3.60 7.24 2.93
CA TYR A 51 -3.67 6.64 1.59
C TYR A 51 -5.10 6.33 1.15
N LYS A 52 -5.95 5.80 2.05
CA LYS A 52 -7.38 5.61 1.75
C LYS A 52 -8.08 6.93 1.47
N THR A 53 -7.84 7.97 2.25
CA THR A 53 -8.53 9.26 2.11
C THR A 53 -8.09 10.02 0.86
N VAL A 54 -6.79 10.01 0.56
CA VAL A 54 -6.21 10.78 -0.56
C VAL A 54 -6.52 10.17 -1.92
N ARG A 55 -6.75 8.86 -1.99
CA ARG A 55 -7.05 8.13 -3.23
C ARG A 55 -8.52 7.73 -3.40
N SER A 56 -9.37 8.00 -2.40
CA SER A 56 -10.84 7.85 -2.51
C SER A 56 -11.53 9.10 -3.10
N GLN A 57 -10.80 9.99 -3.79
CA GLN A 57 -11.35 11.20 -4.44
C GLN A 57 -11.05 11.23 -5.93
#